data_AF-A0AAT9RI60-F1
#
_entry.id   AF-A0AAT9RI60-F1
#
_cell.length_a   1.000
_cell.length_b   1.000
_cell.length_c   1.000
_cell.angle_alpha   90.00
_cell.angle_beta   90.00
_cell.angle_gamma   90.00
#
_symmetry.space_group_name_H-M   'P 1'
#
loop_
_entity.id
_entity.type
_entity.pdbx_description
1 polymer ?
#
loop_
_entity_poly.entity_id
_entity_poly.type
_entity_poly.pdbx_seq_one_letter_code
_entity_poly.pdbx_strand_id
1 'polypeptide(L)'
;MRAAVVRESGGPEAIEIVDVATPEPGPGEVLVKVAAASVNFADVMVRTGLKVALEPGEWLLVSGAAGGVGLFTVELARLRGLNVIAQAGPADEKLVREAGARLFVSRDDDLVPTVRRLVPGGVDGAVDAANLAAGAADAVRHGGVFVSLLNSAPMARRQVRMINMAWHTDAGRLAKLAAYAGAGLISLRVARTYSLEQIADAHRALAEGGLRGRIVLVPDHR
;
A
#
# COMPACT_ATOMS: atom_id res chain seq x y z
N MET A 1 -29.15 -0.81 10.86
CA MET A 1 -28.04 -0.03 10.30
C MET A 1 -27.90 -0.30 8.82
N ARG A 2 -27.33 0.62 8.03
CA ARG A 2 -27.01 0.38 6.62
C ARG A 2 -25.63 -0.26 6.47
N ALA A 3 -25.52 -1.19 5.53
CA ALA A 3 -24.30 -1.93 5.22
C ALA A 3 -24.10 -2.04 3.70
N ALA A 4 -22.85 -2.04 3.26
CA ALA A 4 -22.48 -2.46 1.92
C ALA A 4 -22.27 -3.98 1.90
N VAL A 5 -22.83 -4.65 0.88
CA VAL A 5 -22.83 -6.12 0.77
C VAL A 5 -22.56 -6.53 -0.66
N VAL A 6 -21.81 -7.62 -0.86
CA VAL A 6 -21.59 -8.27 -2.15
C VAL A 6 -22.12 -9.70 -2.01
N ARG A 7 -23.08 -10.09 -2.86
CA ARG A 7 -23.71 -11.43 -2.83
C ARG A 7 -23.13 -12.38 -3.86
N GLU A 8 -22.80 -11.85 -5.02
CA GLU A 8 -22.20 -12.56 -6.15
C GLU A 8 -20.93 -11.81 -6.58
N SER A 9 -19.97 -12.52 -7.17
CA SER A 9 -18.68 -11.90 -7.54
C SER A 9 -18.80 -11.10 -8.85
N GLY A 10 -18.49 -9.81 -8.80
CA GLY A 10 -18.50 -8.90 -9.95
C GLY A 10 -17.59 -7.69 -9.74
N GLY A 11 -17.77 -6.66 -10.55
CA GLY A 11 -17.09 -5.36 -10.40
C GLY A 11 -17.79 -4.44 -9.38
N PRO A 12 -17.50 -3.12 -9.42
CA PRO A 12 -18.12 -2.11 -8.55
C PRO A 12 -19.66 -2.11 -8.54
N GLU A 13 -20.27 -2.62 -9.61
CA GLU A 13 -21.71 -2.78 -9.78
C GLU A 13 -22.35 -3.91 -8.94
N ALA A 14 -21.56 -4.84 -8.40
CA ALA A 14 -22.03 -5.94 -7.55
C ALA A 14 -22.19 -5.57 -6.06
N ILE A 15 -22.02 -4.28 -5.72
CA ILE A 15 -22.09 -3.77 -4.34
C ILE A 15 -23.48 -3.20 -4.07
N GLU A 16 -24.27 -3.91 -3.27
CA GLU A 16 -25.56 -3.45 -2.75
C GLU A 16 -25.36 -2.61 -1.48
N ILE A 17 -26.10 -1.51 -1.31
CA ILE A 17 -26.35 -0.93 0.02
C ILE A 17 -27.71 -1.41 0.52
N VAL A 18 -27.72 -2.09 1.66
CA VAL A 18 -28.94 -2.64 2.27
C VAL A 18 -29.07 -2.22 3.73
N ASP A 19 -30.30 -2.23 4.25
CA ASP A 19 -30.57 -2.13 5.68
C ASP A 19 -30.55 -3.52 6.34
N VAL A 20 -29.80 -3.63 7.44
CA VAL A 20 -29.71 -4.81 8.30
C VAL A 20 -30.06 -4.45 9.74
N ALA A 21 -30.43 -5.44 10.56
CA ALA A 21 -30.49 -5.24 12.01
C ALA A 21 -29.11 -4.77 12.53
N THR A 22 -29.10 -3.86 13.52
CA THR A 22 -27.87 -3.55 14.24
C THR A 22 -27.54 -4.74 15.14
N PRO A 23 -26.34 -5.34 15.06
CA PRO A 23 -26.02 -6.54 15.83
C PRO A 23 -25.83 -6.20 17.32
N GLU A 24 -26.29 -7.11 18.19
CA GLU A 24 -25.99 -7.08 19.63
C GLU A 24 -24.67 -7.82 19.89
N PRO A 25 -23.71 -7.24 20.65
CA PRO A 25 -22.42 -7.86 20.91
C PRO A 25 -22.54 -9.02 21.92
N GLY A 26 -21.95 -10.16 21.59
CA GLY A 26 -21.82 -11.31 22.48
C GLY A 26 -20.75 -11.12 23.58
N PRO A 27 -20.61 -12.10 24.49
CA PRO A 27 -19.61 -12.05 25.57
C PRO A 27 -18.18 -11.95 25.03
N GLY A 28 -17.52 -10.81 25.29
CA GLY A 28 -16.16 -10.50 24.81
C GLY A 28 -16.12 -9.71 23.50
N GLU A 29 -17.26 -9.41 22.89
CA GLU A 29 -17.37 -8.56 21.69
C GLU A 29 -17.63 -7.09 22.04
N VAL A 30 -17.44 -6.20 21.07
CA VAL A 30 -17.76 -4.76 21.20
C VAL A 30 -18.46 -4.26 19.93
N LEU A 31 -19.58 -3.56 20.09
CA LEU A 31 -20.28 -2.91 18.99
C LEU A 31 -19.63 -1.56 18.67
N VAL A 32 -19.04 -1.43 17.49
CA VAL A 32 -18.35 -0.21 17.04
C VAL A 32 -19.21 0.58 16.04
N LYS A 33 -19.60 1.82 16.37
CA LYS A 33 -20.20 2.73 15.39
C LYS A 33 -19.13 3.21 14.42
N VAL A 34 -19.16 2.73 13.18
CA VAL A 34 -18.20 3.07 12.13
C VAL A 34 -18.37 4.53 11.72
N ALA A 35 -17.45 5.39 12.17
CA ALA A 35 -17.41 6.81 11.77
C ALA A 35 -16.81 7.01 10.37
N ALA A 36 -15.87 6.14 9.97
CA ALA A 36 -15.27 6.11 8.64
C ALA A 36 -14.67 4.71 8.36
N ALA A 37 -14.54 4.35 7.08
CA ALA A 37 -13.84 3.14 6.62
C ALA A 37 -13.01 3.44 5.36
N SER A 38 -11.84 2.84 5.19
CA SER A 38 -11.05 2.99 3.95
C SER A 38 -11.36 1.86 2.97
N VAL A 39 -11.53 2.20 1.69
CA VAL A 39 -11.56 1.20 0.60
C VAL A 39 -10.12 0.82 0.26
N ASN A 40 -9.83 -0.48 0.15
CA ASN A 40 -8.47 -0.99 0.00
C ASN A 40 -8.39 -1.96 -1.18
N PHE A 41 -7.28 -1.92 -1.91
CA PHE A 41 -6.89 -3.04 -2.77
C PHE A 41 -6.75 -4.36 -1.97
N ALA A 42 -6.45 -4.24 -0.67
CA ALA A 42 -6.42 -5.35 0.27
C ALA A 42 -7.78 -6.05 0.48
N ASP A 43 -8.91 -5.42 0.14
CA ASP A 43 -10.23 -6.03 0.25
C ASP A 43 -10.42 -7.16 -0.78
N VAL A 44 -9.63 -7.11 -1.87
CA VAL A 44 -9.47 -8.19 -2.87
C VAL A 44 -8.34 -9.17 -2.49
N MET A 45 -7.55 -8.88 -1.44
CA MET A 45 -6.27 -9.54 -1.13
C MET A 45 -6.01 -9.82 0.37
N VAL A 46 -7.07 -10.11 1.14
CA VAL A 46 -7.13 -10.10 2.62
C VAL A 46 -6.11 -11.01 3.37
N ARG A 47 -5.27 -11.79 2.69
CA ARG A 47 -4.40 -12.83 3.29
C ARG A 47 -2.92 -12.41 3.57
N THR A 48 -2.39 -11.36 2.94
CA THR A 48 -0.91 -11.09 2.84
C THR A 48 -0.50 -9.59 2.66
N GLY A 49 0.38 -8.87 3.41
CA GLY A 49 1.09 -9.12 4.69
C GLY A 49 2.61 -8.80 4.87
N LEU A 50 3.07 -7.55 5.09
CA LEU A 50 4.49 -7.17 4.91
C LEU A 50 5.55 -7.55 6.00
N LYS A 51 6.73 -8.02 5.56
CA LYS A 51 8.05 -7.93 6.25
C LYS A 51 9.16 -7.64 5.22
N VAL A 52 10.04 -6.67 5.48
CA VAL A 52 11.32 -6.48 4.75
C VAL A 52 12.47 -6.40 5.74
N ALA A 53 13.37 -7.38 5.69
CA ALA A 53 14.59 -7.44 6.49
C ALA A 53 15.74 -6.82 5.68
N LEU A 54 16.05 -5.57 6.02
CA LEU A 54 17.12 -4.72 5.49
C LEU A 54 17.67 -3.88 6.66
N GLU A 55 18.97 -3.60 6.64
CA GLU A 55 19.70 -2.85 7.66
C GLU A 55 19.83 -1.35 7.30
N PRO A 56 20.01 -0.45 8.28
CA PRO A 56 20.19 0.98 8.02
C PRO A 56 21.33 1.26 7.02
N GLY A 57 21.08 2.14 6.05
CA GLY A 57 21.98 2.44 4.94
C GLY A 57 21.78 1.58 3.68
N GLU A 58 21.11 0.43 3.75
CA GLU A 58 20.79 -0.38 2.57
C GLU A 58 19.76 0.32 1.64
N TRP A 59 19.80 -0.02 0.36
CA TRP A 59 18.93 0.56 -0.67
C TRP A 59 17.62 -0.22 -0.83
N LEU A 60 16.51 0.51 -0.77
CA LEU A 60 15.16 0.00 -1.03
C LEU A 60 14.56 0.69 -2.27
N LEU A 61 14.18 -0.10 -3.28
CA LEU A 61 13.28 0.36 -4.34
C LEU A 61 11.82 0.24 -3.87
N VAL A 62 11.02 1.28 -4.10
CA VAL A 62 9.56 1.24 -3.91
C VAL A 62 8.90 1.57 -5.25
N SER A 63 8.22 0.60 -5.87
CA SER A 63 7.36 0.88 -7.03
C SER A 63 6.02 1.45 -6.58
N GLY A 64 5.37 2.25 -7.42
CA GLY A 64 4.09 2.89 -7.06
C GLY A 64 4.19 3.81 -5.84
N ALA A 65 5.34 4.43 -5.61
CA ALA A 65 5.70 5.13 -4.38
C ALA A 65 4.79 6.30 -3.99
N ALA A 66 3.97 6.82 -4.91
CA ALA A 66 2.97 7.86 -4.64
C ALA A 66 1.62 7.33 -4.11
N GLY A 67 1.38 6.01 -4.21
CA GLY A 67 0.11 5.38 -3.86
C GLY A 67 -0.05 5.06 -2.37
N GLY A 68 -1.27 4.72 -1.95
CA GLY A 68 -1.68 4.53 -0.55
C GLY A 68 -1.02 3.38 0.26
N VAL A 69 -0.01 2.70 -0.27
CA VAL A 69 0.94 1.85 0.48
C VAL A 69 2.38 2.23 0.16
N GLY A 70 2.69 2.55 -1.10
CA GLY A 70 4.01 3.00 -1.53
C GLY A 70 4.51 4.19 -0.71
N LEU A 71 3.68 5.20 -0.47
CA LEU A 71 4.12 6.41 0.24
C LEU A 71 4.50 6.14 1.71
N PHE A 72 3.66 5.40 2.43
CA PHE A 72 3.99 4.91 3.78
C PHE A 72 5.25 4.03 3.79
N THR A 73 5.51 3.29 2.70
CA THR A 73 6.72 2.48 2.57
C THR A 73 7.96 3.36 2.46
N VAL A 74 7.90 4.49 1.73
CA VAL A 74 8.98 5.49 1.67
C VAL A 74 9.22 6.11 3.06
N GLU A 75 8.16 6.58 3.73
CA GLU A 75 8.23 7.22 5.06
C GLU A 75 8.82 6.27 6.12
N LEU A 76 8.29 5.05 6.21
CA LEU A 76 8.75 4.04 7.17
C LEU A 76 10.16 3.51 6.86
N ALA A 77 10.57 3.47 5.59
CA ALA A 77 11.93 3.13 5.20
C ALA A 77 12.93 4.24 5.58
N ARG A 78 12.57 5.52 5.36
CA ARG A 78 13.33 6.67 5.85
C ARG A 78 13.47 6.65 7.38
N LEU A 79 12.40 6.36 8.12
CA LEU A 79 12.44 6.24 9.58
C LEU A 79 13.30 5.06 10.09
N ARG A 80 13.60 4.08 9.23
CA ARG A 80 14.58 3.00 9.49
C ARG A 80 16.01 3.32 9.04
N GLY A 81 16.25 4.52 8.47
CA GLY A 81 17.55 4.90 7.92
C GLY A 81 17.90 4.22 6.59
N LEU A 82 16.92 3.67 5.86
CA LEU A 82 17.14 3.07 4.54
C LEU A 82 17.28 4.16 3.45
N ASN A 83 18.08 3.87 2.42
CA ASN A 83 18.19 4.72 1.25
C ASN A 83 17.11 4.36 0.23
N VAL A 84 16.11 5.21 0.05
CA VAL A 84 14.95 4.91 -0.79
C VAL A 84 15.11 5.44 -2.22
N ILE A 85 14.90 4.56 -3.21
CA ILE A 85 14.55 4.92 -4.58
C ILE A 85 13.02 4.84 -4.70
N ALA A 86 12.36 5.96 -4.97
CA ALA A 86 10.94 5.98 -5.28
C ALA A 86 10.71 5.92 -6.79
N GLN A 87 9.96 4.92 -7.25
CA GLN A 87 9.46 4.84 -8.60
C GLN A 87 7.98 5.24 -8.60
N ALA A 88 7.63 6.30 -9.33
CA ALA A 88 6.26 6.79 -9.49
C ALA A 88 6.10 7.55 -10.83
N GLY A 89 4.93 8.14 -11.10
CA GLY A 89 4.77 9.03 -12.27
C GLY A 89 5.61 10.31 -12.10
N PRO A 90 6.03 10.99 -13.18
CA PRO A 90 6.91 12.15 -13.11
C PRO A 90 6.28 13.33 -12.34
N ALA A 91 4.95 13.48 -12.42
CA ALA A 91 4.19 14.46 -11.65
C ALA A 91 4.24 14.23 -10.11
N ASP A 92 4.70 13.06 -9.66
CA ASP A 92 4.78 12.68 -8.25
C ASP A 92 6.19 12.82 -7.64
N GLU A 93 7.23 13.20 -8.41
CA GLU A 93 8.61 13.27 -7.90
C GLU A 93 8.70 14.13 -6.62
N LYS A 94 8.08 15.30 -6.62
CA LYS A 94 8.04 16.20 -5.45
C LYS A 94 7.44 15.49 -4.23
N LEU A 95 6.28 14.84 -4.40
CA LEU A 95 5.55 14.15 -3.33
C LEU A 95 6.41 13.04 -2.70
N VAL A 96 7.05 12.19 -3.52
CA VAL A 96 7.84 11.07 -2.99
C VAL A 96 9.16 11.53 -2.37
N ARG A 97 9.75 12.63 -2.85
CA ARG A 97 10.92 13.27 -2.21
C ARG A 97 10.56 13.92 -0.86
N GLU A 98 9.43 14.61 -0.77
CA GLU A 98 8.91 15.16 0.50
C GLU A 98 8.63 14.04 1.53
N ALA A 99 8.12 12.90 1.09
CA ALA A 99 7.95 11.70 1.93
C ALA A 99 9.27 11.00 2.32
N GLY A 100 10.40 11.37 1.70
CA GLY A 100 11.73 10.91 2.10
C GLY A 100 12.56 10.18 1.04
N ALA A 101 12.09 10.07 -0.21
CA ALA A 101 12.84 9.39 -1.26
C ALA A 101 14.16 10.12 -1.58
N ARG A 102 15.28 9.41 -1.46
CA ARG A 102 16.62 9.94 -1.76
C ARG A 102 16.81 10.08 -3.27
N LEU A 103 16.36 9.08 -4.03
CA LEU A 103 16.39 9.07 -5.49
C LEU A 103 14.98 8.84 -6.06
N PHE A 104 14.78 9.28 -7.29
CA PHE A 104 13.55 9.12 -8.06
C PHE A 104 13.84 8.40 -9.38
N VAL A 105 12.87 7.64 -9.87
CA VAL A 105 12.85 7.02 -11.20
C VAL A 105 11.44 7.18 -11.76
N SER A 106 11.30 7.66 -12.99
CA SER A 106 9.98 7.76 -13.61
C SER A 106 9.43 6.36 -13.89
N ARG A 107 8.11 6.20 -13.80
CA ARG A 107 7.38 5.05 -14.36
C ARG A 107 7.59 4.92 -15.87
N ASP A 108 7.91 6.03 -16.52
CA ASP A 108 8.05 6.13 -17.96
C ASP A 108 9.53 5.95 -18.40
N ASP A 109 10.46 5.71 -17.46
CA ASP A 109 11.85 5.28 -17.69
C ASP A 109 11.98 3.74 -17.75
N ASP A 110 13.00 3.22 -18.42
CA ASP A 110 13.41 1.81 -18.19
C ASP A 110 14.03 1.66 -16.80
N LEU A 111 13.30 0.97 -15.93
CA LEU A 111 13.55 0.82 -14.51
C LEU A 111 14.89 0.12 -14.21
N VAL A 112 15.23 -0.97 -14.89
CA VAL A 112 16.35 -1.83 -14.47
C VAL A 112 17.71 -1.17 -14.81
N PRO A 113 17.96 -0.67 -16.03
CA PRO A 113 19.19 0.08 -16.33
C PRO A 113 19.27 1.39 -15.54
N THR A 114 18.13 2.04 -15.24
CA THR A 114 18.12 3.28 -14.46
C THR A 114 18.46 3.05 -12.99
N VAL A 115 17.87 2.04 -12.33
CA VAL A 115 18.26 1.66 -10.96
C VAL A 115 19.71 1.18 -10.92
N ARG A 116 20.18 0.38 -11.89
CA ARG A 116 21.57 -0.11 -11.92
C ARG A 116 22.60 0.98 -12.25
N ARG A 117 22.19 2.08 -12.90
CA ARG A 117 22.99 3.30 -13.11
C ARG A 117 23.07 4.16 -11.84
N LEU A 118 21.97 4.23 -11.07
CA LEU A 118 21.88 4.99 -9.82
C LEU A 118 22.52 4.26 -8.61
N VAL A 119 22.39 2.95 -8.56
CA VAL A 119 22.94 2.06 -7.53
C VAL A 119 23.63 0.89 -8.24
N PRO A 120 24.96 0.99 -8.51
CA PRO A 120 25.72 -0.07 -9.15
C PRO A 120 25.54 -1.42 -8.46
N GLY A 121 25.27 -2.47 -9.25
CA GLY A 121 24.94 -3.81 -8.76
C GLY A 121 23.45 -4.05 -8.44
N GLY A 122 22.66 -3.00 -8.23
CA GLY A 122 21.23 -3.07 -7.90
C GLY A 122 20.92 -2.83 -6.41
N VAL A 123 19.64 -2.62 -6.09
CA VAL A 123 19.20 -2.35 -4.71
C VAL A 123 19.26 -3.60 -3.81
N ASP A 124 19.37 -3.39 -2.50
CA ASP A 124 19.38 -4.46 -1.49
C ASP A 124 18.00 -5.12 -1.34
N GLY A 125 16.94 -4.36 -1.57
CA GLY A 125 15.61 -4.94 -1.77
C GLY A 125 14.63 -4.04 -2.52
N ALA A 126 13.46 -4.60 -2.83
CA ALA A 126 12.35 -3.89 -3.45
C ALA A 126 10.99 -4.27 -2.84
N VAL A 127 10.11 -3.27 -2.71
CA VAL A 127 8.68 -3.44 -2.48
C VAL A 127 7.93 -3.00 -3.73
N ASP A 128 7.24 -3.94 -4.36
CA ASP A 128 6.47 -3.71 -5.58
C ASP A 128 4.99 -3.47 -5.26
N ALA A 129 4.59 -2.19 -5.24
CA ALA A 129 3.19 -1.76 -5.07
C ALA A 129 2.47 -1.44 -6.39
N ALA A 130 3.21 -1.33 -7.52
CA ALA A 130 2.68 -1.04 -8.86
C ALA A 130 2.61 -2.25 -9.79
N ASN A 131 2.78 -3.47 -9.26
CA ASN A 131 2.67 -4.73 -10.00
C ASN A 131 3.73 -4.96 -11.10
N LEU A 132 4.91 -4.33 -10.97
CA LEU A 132 6.00 -4.44 -11.94
C LEU A 132 6.69 -5.81 -11.92
N ALA A 133 6.46 -6.60 -10.87
CA ALA A 133 6.84 -8.01 -10.73
C ALA A 133 8.30 -8.29 -11.16
N ALA A 134 8.48 -8.89 -12.34
CA ALA A 134 9.78 -9.19 -12.93
C ALA A 134 10.69 -7.97 -13.09
N GLY A 135 10.15 -6.81 -13.51
CA GLY A 135 10.94 -5.60 -13.74
C GLY A 135 11.46 -4.96 -12.44
N ALA A 136 10.67 -5.01 -11.36
CA ALA A 136 11.12 -4.55 -10.05
C ALA A 136 12.06 -5.58 -9.37
N ALA A 137 11.87 -6.89 -9.60
CA ALA A 137 12.77 -7.93 -9.10
C ALA A 137 14.17 -7.85 -9.73
N ASP A 138 14.27 -7.55 -11.02
CA ASP A 138 15.56 -7.47 -11.73
C ASP A 138 16.36 -6.19 -11.44
N ALA A 139 15.77 -5.23 -10.73
CA ALA A 139 16.48 -4.08 -10.16
C ALA A 139 17.20 -4.42 -8.84
N VAL A 140 16.84 -5.52 -8.17
CA VAL A 140 17.45 -6.02 -6.93
C VAL A 140 18.78 -6.73 -7.23
N ARG A 141 19.74 -6.67 -6.30
CA ARG A 141 21.02 -7.38 -6.41
C ARG A 141 20.91 -8.85 -5.98
N HIS A 142 21.90 -9.65 -6.35
CA HIS A 142 21.96 -11.06 -5.95
C HIS A 142 21.95 -11.22 -4.41
N GLY A 143 21.08 -12.08 -3.89
CA GLY A 143 20.83 -12.28 -2.45
C GLY A 143 19.86 -11.27 -1.81
N GLY A 144 19.52 -10.19 -2.52
CA GLY A 144 18.62 -9.14 -2.04
C GLY A 144 17.16 -9.59 -1.89
N VAL A 145 16.33 -8.74 -1.29
CA VAL A 145 14.95 -9.06 -0.87
C VAL A 145 13.92 -8.48 -1.83
N PHE A 146 13.01 -9.31 -2.36
CA PHE A 146 11.88 -8.82 -3.15
C PHE A 146 10.54 -9.13 -2.47
N VAL A 147 9.64 -8.15 -2.46
CA VAL A 147 8.26 -8.30 -2.00
C VAL A 147 7.29 -7.75 -3.05
N SER A 148 6.38 -8.58 -3.56
CA SER A 148 5.19 -8.08 -4.28
C SER A 148 4.09 -7.81 -3.28
N LEU A 149 3.48 -6.63 -3.33
CA LEU A 149 2.27 -6.35 -2.55
C LEU A 149 1.02 -7.04 -3.11
N LEU A 150 1.11 -7.53 -4.35
CA LEU A 150 -0.01 -7.95 -5.19
C LEU A 150 0.04 -9.45 -5.53
N ASN A 151 0.87 -10.22 -4.81
CA ASN A 151 1.09 -11.67 -4.99
C ASN A 151 1.48 -12.11 -6.42
N SER A 152 1.88 -11.16 -7.27
CA SER A 152 2.36 -11.32 -8.65
C SER A 152 3.83 -11.75 -8.76
N ALA A 153 4.39 -12.30 -7.67
CA ALA A 153 5.78 -12.70 -7.56
C ALA A 153 6.16 -13.69 -8.68
N PRO A 154 7.09 -13.33 -9.60
CA PRO A 154 7.46 -14.22 -10.70
C PRO A 154 8.09 -15.52 -10.17
N MET A 155 7.63 -16.65 -10.70
CA MET A 155 8.05 -17.97 -10.23
C MET A 155 9.58 -18.15 -10.37
N ALA A 156 10.24 -18.44 -9.24
CA ALA A 156 11.62 -18.91 -9.16
C ALA A 156 12.71 -17.98 -9.75
N ARG A 157 12.69 -16.67 -9.47
CA ARG A 157 13.87 -15.79 -9.57
C ARG A 157 14.97 -16.21 -8.57
N ARG A 158 15.75 -17.24 -8.91
CA ARG A 158 16.80 -17.85 -8.04
C ARG A 158 17.83 -16.88 -7.44
N GLN A 159 17.97 -15.67 -8.00
CA GLN A 159 18.95 -14.67 -7.57
C GLN A 159 18.49 -13.82 -6.39
N VAL A 160 17.20 -13.84 -6.01
CA VAL A 160 16.64 -12.96 -4.96
C VAL A 160 15.78 -13.74 -3.96
N ARG A 161 15.78 -13.29 -2.70
CA ARG A 161 14.92 -13.82 -1.64
C ARG A 161 13.53 -13.19 -1.76
N MET A 162 12.62 -13.92 -2.40
CA MET A 162 11.20 -13.59 -2.43
C MET A 162 10.60 -13.75 -1.03
N ILE A 163 10.05 -12.68 -0.45
CA ILE A 163 9.24 -12.77 0.76
C ILE A 163 7.77 -12.74 0.34
N ASN A 164 7.14 -13.91 0.34
CA ASN A 164 5.69 -13.99 0.37
C ASN A 164 5.20 -13.38 1.69
N MET A 165 4.17 -12.57 1.56
CA MET A 165 3.61 -11.79 2.65
C MET A 165 2.60 -12.63 3.49
N ALA A 166 2.31 -12.25 4.74
CA ALA A 166 1.25 -12.81 5.60
C ALA A 166 0.65 -11.76 6.58
N TRP A 167 -0.60 -11.31 6.39
CA TRP A 167 -1.19 -10.24 7.24
C TRP A 167 -1.54 -10.84 8.62
N HIS A 168 -1.26 -10.10 9.68
CA HIS A 168 -1.60 -10.48 11.05
C HIS A 168 -2.08 -9.25 11.82
N THR A 169 -3.09 -9.41 12.67
CA THR A 169 -3.47 -8.39 13.64
C THR A 169 -2.39 -8.28 14.72
N ASP A 170 -1.79 -7.10 14.85
CA ASP A 170 -0.72 -6.82 15.82
C ASP A 170 -0.98 -5.45 16.45
N ALA A 171 -1.57 -5.46 17.65
CA ALA A 171 -1.95 -4.25 18.37
C ALA A 171 -0.74 -3.37 18.73
N GLY A 172 0.43 -3.97 18.97
CA GLY A 172 1.66 -3.23 19.26
C GLY A 172 2.17 -2.46 18.03
N ARG A 173 2.13 -3.07 16.84
CA ARG A 173 2.43 -2.37 15.58
C ARG A 173 1.40 -1.31 15.25
N LEU A 174 0.11 -1.57 15.46
CA LEU A 174 -0.94 -0.59 15.22
C LEU A 174 -0.78 0.64 16.13
N ALA A 175 -0.56 0.43 17.43
CA ALA A 175 -0.30 1.51 18.39
C ALA A 175 0.97 2.31 18.02
N LYS A 176 2.02 1.63 17.55
CA LYS A 176 3.25 2.30 17.08
C LYS A 176 3.02 3.15 15.83
N LEU A 177 2.23 2.68 14.86
CA LEU A 177 1.84 3.46 13.68
C LEU A 177 0.94 4.65 14.06
N ALA A 178 -0.01 4.46 14.98
CA ALA A 178 -0.84 5.56 15.48
C ALA A 178 0.00 6.63 16.20
N ALA A 179 0.98 6.24 17.00
CA ALA A 179 1.93 7.16 17.63
C ALA A 179 2.78 7.92 16.61
N TYR A 180 3.26 7.25 15.56
CA TYR A 180 3.99 7.91 14.46
C TYR A 180 3.11 8.91 13.70
N ALA A 181 1.84 8.58 13.45
CA ALA A 181 0.91 9.50 12.80
C ALA A 181 0.58 10.71 13.69
N GLY A 182 0.31 10.49 14.99
CA GLY A 182 0.08 11.57 15.97
C GLY A 182 1.29 12.49 16.19
N ALA A 183 2.51 11.97 15.99
CA ALA A 183 3.75 12.75 16.01
C ALA A 183 4.12 13.38 14.64
N GLY A 184 3.28 13.22 13.60
CA GLY A 184 3.56 13.75 12.26
C GLY A 184 4.71 13.08 11.51
N LEU A 185 5.16 11.90 11.95
CA LEU A 185 6.28 11.15 11.36
C LEU A 185 5.88 10.32 10.12
N ILE A 186 4.59 10.07 9.92
CA ILE A 186 4.00 9.44 8.73
C ILE A 186 2.72 10.19 8.34
N SER A 187 2.39 10.29 7.05
CA SER A 187 1.31 11.17 6.58
C SER A 187 -0.03 10.46 6.35
N LEU A 188 -1.08 10.87 7.08
CA LEU A 188 -2.45 10.35 6.92
C LEU A 188 -3.17 10.98 5.70
N ARG A 189 -2.68 10.68 4.49
CA ARG A 189 -3.24 11.23 3.25
C ARG A 189 -4.56 10.56 2.84
N VAL A 190 -5.66 11.29 2.98
CA VAL A 190 -6.92 11.00 2.27
C VAL A 190 -6.82 11.59 0.86
N ALA A 191 -7.00 10.77 -0.17
CA ALA A 191 -6.96 11.18 -1.58
C ALA A 191 -8.32 11.71 -2.06
N ARG A 192 -9.42 11.05 -1.63
CA ARG A 192 -10.81 11.44 -1.84
C ARG A 192 -11.66 10.90 -0.69
N THR A 193 -12.73 11.62 -0.36
CA THR A 193 -13.77 11.18 0.57
C THR A 193 -15.07 10.98 -0.22
N TYR A 194 -15.81 9.92 0.10
CA TYR A 194 -17.09 9.57 -0.50
C TYR A 194 -18.10 9.23 0.61
N SER A 195 -19.40 9.39 0.36
CA SER A 195 -20.44 8.87 1.26
C SER A 195 -20.62 7.36 1.08
N LEU A 196 -21.42 6.70 1.94
CA LEU A 196 -21.69 5.26 1.81
C LEU A 196 -22.47 4.91 0.53
N GLU A 197 -23.35 5.81 0.08
CA GLU A 197 -24.10 5.70 -1.18
C GLU A 197 -23.18 5.66 -2.39
N GLN A 198 -22.09 6.43 -2.33
CA GLN A 198 -21.09 6.59 -3.38
C GLN A 198 -20.05 5.47 -3.40
N ILE A 199 -20.30 4.32 -2.74
CA ILE A 199 -19.33 3.23 -2.68
C ILE A 199 -18.95 2.68 -4.07
N ALA A 200 -19.88 2.71 -5.04
CA ALA A 200 -19.58 2.35 -6.43
C ALA A 200 -18.69 3.39 -7.14
N ASP A 201 -18.83 4.68 -6.84
CA ASP A 201 -17.92 5.74 -7.32
C ASP A 201 -16.55 5.62 -6.68
N ALA A 202 -16.49 5.29 -5.39
CA ALA A 202 -15.27 5.04 -4.65
C ALA A 202 -14.48 3.85 -5.23
N HIS A 203 -15.15 2.76 -5.60
CA HIS A 203 -14.52 1.61 -6.24
C HIS A 203 -14.12 1.90 -7.70
N ARG A 204 -14.93 2.63 -8.48
CA ARG A 204 -14.53 3.08 -9.83
C ARG A 204 -13.30 3.98 -9.79
N ALA A 205 -13.27 4.96 -8.89
CA ALA A 205 -12.10 5.81 -8.66
C ALA A 205 -10.84 5.05 -8.18
N LEU A 206 -11.02 3.96 -7.42
CA LEU A 206 -9.91 3.08 -7.04
C LEU A 206 -9.37 2.29 -8.24
N ALA A 207 -10.26 1.83 -9.14
CA ALA A 207 -9.89 1.11 -10.36
C ALA A 207 -9.25 2.02 -11.44
N GLU A 208 -9.69 3.27 -11.56
CA GLU A 208 -9.04 4.32 -12.37
C GLU A 208 -7.61 4.62 -11.90
N GLY A 209 -7.36 4.50 -10.58
CA GLY A 209 -6.06 4.74 -9.97
C GLY A 209 -5.69 6.23 -9.91
N GLY A 210 -4.38 6.53 -9.93
CA GLY A 210 -3.88 7.92 -9.82
C GLY A 210 -4.13 8.60 -8.47
N LEU A 211 -4.49 7.85 -7.43
CA LEU A 211 -4.82 8.35 -6.09
C LEU A 211 -3.57 8.53 -5.21
N ARG A 212 -3.36 9.73 -4.66
CA ARG A 212 -2.20 10.12 -3.84
C ARG A 212 -2.51 10.04 -2.34
N GLY A 213 -2.95 8.86 -1.90
CA GLY A 213 -3.46 8.60 -0.55
C GLY A 213 -4.49 7.46 -0.54
N ARG A 214 -5.37 7.43 0.47
CA ARG A 214 -6.49 6.48 0.59
C ARG A 214 -7.82 7.09 0.18
N ILE A 215 -8.73 6.26 -0.35
CA ILE A 215 -10.16 6.59 -0.40
C ILE A 215 -10.78 6.27 0.95
N VAL A 216 -11.59 7.19 1.47
CA VAL A 216 -12.33 7.03 2.73
C VAL A 216 -13.83 7.17 2.47
N LEU A 217 -14.60 6.19 2.93
CA LEU A 217 -16.05 6.26 3.07
C LEU A 217 -16.40 6.88 4.42
N VAL A 218 -17.28 7.88 4.42
CA VAL A 218 -17.88 8.47 5.61
C VAL A 218 -19.39 8.19 5.57
N PRO A 219 -19.92 7.28 6.41
CA PRO A 219 -21.35 6.99 6.42
C PRO A 219 -22.16 8.15 6.99
N ASP A 220 -23.26 8.51 6.33
CA ASP A 220 -24.20 9.51 6.83
C ASP A 220 -24.67 9.20 8.26
N HIS A 221 -24.46 10.14 9.18
CA HIS A 221 -24.85 9.99 10.58
C HIS A 221 -26.32 10.37 10.77
N ARG A 222 -27.20 9.39 10.57
CA ARG A 222 -28.55 9.37 11.16
C ARG A 222 -28.57 8.46 12.40
#